data_AF-A0A0E3LND3-F1
#
_entry.id   AF-A0A0E3LND3-F1
#
_cell.length_a   1.000
_cell.length_b   1.000
_cell.length_c   1.000
_cell.angle_alpha   90.00
_cell.angle_beta   90.00
_cell.angle_gamma   90.00
#
_symmetry.space_group_name_H-M   'P 1'
#
loop_
_entity.id
_entity.type
_entity.pdbx_description
1 polymer ?
#
loop_
_entity_poly.entity_id
_entity_poly.type
_entity_poly.pdbx_seq_one_letter_code
_entity_poly.pdbx_strand_id
1 'polypeptide(L)'
;MSKKRVLVVLLILAVFLSFGCANKGRTNLSVSNNETEINVSFPESGNSSWCPVGSQLQVKDPTTGKILSLTITGTEKFENKTLCKACVETGTEGNTSRFEYMWSEDKNTTVWTKYNKDGNISVRFIDLDGKKTIIDGAGRTLEFGNSGEVSSNPV
;
A
#
# COMPACT_ATOMS: atom_id res chain seq x y z
N MET A 1 5.44 19.47 7.39
CA MET A 1 5.88 18.19 8.01
C MET A 1 7.16 18.43 8.78
N SER A 2 7.25 17.98 10.04
CA SER A 2 8.52 18.09 10.81
C SER A 2 9.61 17.26 10.15
N LYS A 3 10.86 17.76 10.12
CA LYS A 3 12.04 17.07 9.54
C LYS A 3 12.21 15.64 10.10
N LYS A 4 11.76 15.39 11.33
CA LYS A 4 11.76 14.07 11.98
C LYS A 4 10.73 13.10 11.38
N ARG A 5 9.55 13.60 11.00
CA ARG A 5 8.50 12.80 10.34
C ARG A 5 8.90 12.38 8.93
N VAL A 6 9.65 13.23 8.22
CA VAL A 6 10.22 12.90 6.91
C VAL A 6 11.24 11.76 7.02
N LEU A 7 12.06 11.76 8.08
CA LEU A 7 13.06 10.73 8.37
C LEU A 7 12.44 9.36 8.69
N VAL A 8 11.36 9.35 9.49
CA VAL A 8 10.60 8.11 9.79
C VAL A 8 9.93 7.56 8.53
N VAL A 9 9.32 8.42 7.71
CA VAL A 9 8.72 8.01 6.43
C VAL A 9 9.78 7.46 5.46
N LEU A 10 10.96 8.07 5.39
CA LEU A 10 12.09 7.58 4.59
C LEU A 10 12.62 6.23 5.09
N LEU A 11 12.69 6.02 6.41
CA LEU A 11 13.06 4.72 7.00
C LEU A 11 12.03 3.64 6.68
N ILE A 12 10.74 3.95 6.79
CA ILE A 12 9.65 3.03 6.41
C ILE A 12 9.72 2.69 4.91
N LEU A 13 9.94 3.69 4.04
CA LEU A 13 10.14 3.49 2.59
C LEU A 13 11.38 2.63 2.30
N ALA A 14 12.49 2.82 3.00
CA ALA A 14 13.69 1.99 2.86
C ALA A 14 13.42 0.53 3.27
N VAL A 15 12.63 0.31 4.32
CA VAL A 15 12.17 -1.04 4.72
C VAL A 15 11.32 -1.65 3.61
N PHE A 16 10.38 -0.89 3.01
CA PHE A 16 9.58 -1.34 1.87
C PHE A 16 10.40 -1.68 0.61
N LEU A 17 11.49 -0.94 0.35
CA LEU A 17 12.41 -1.22 -0.76
C LEU A 17 13.30 -2.45 -0.50
N SER A 18 13.58 -2.78 0.76
CA SER A 18 14.39 -3.95 1.15
C SER A 18 13.65 -5.29 1.11
N PHE A 19 12.32 -5.32 0.90
CA PHE A 19 11.57 -6.57 0.72
C PHE A 19 12.05 -7.41 -0.48
N GLY A 20 12.85 -6.81 -1.39
CA GLY A 20 13.45 -7.51 -2.53
C GLY A 20 14.91 -7.99 -2.33
N CYS A 21 15.59 -7.64 -1.24
CA CYS A 21 16.99 -8.01 -1.01
C CYS A 21 17.33 -8.04 0.48
N ALA A 22 17.06 -9.16 1.17
CA ALA A 22 17.71 -9.47 2.45
C ALA A 22 17.72 -10.99 2.69
N ASN A 23 18.91 -11.57 2.59
CA ASN A 23 19.22 -12.97 2.88
C ASN A 23 19.31 -13.16 4.41
N LYS A 24 18.65 -14.21 4.92
CA LYS A 24 18.76 -14.83 6.26
C LYS A 24 18.44 -13.95 7.49
N GLY A 25 17.26 -14.21 8.05
CA GLY A 25 16.82 -13.75 9.38
C GLY A 25 15.69 -12.73 9.31
N ARG A 26 14.50 -13.15 8.87
CA ARG A 26 13.31 -12.28 8.84
C ARG A 26 12.74 -12.19 10.26
N THR A 27 13.26 -11.26 11.06
CA THR A 27 12.80 -11.01 12.44
C THR A 27 11.67 -9.98 12.46
N ASN A 28 10.69 -10.19 13.35
CA ASN A 28 9.70 -9.15 13.66
C ASN A 28 10.45 -7.89 14.15
N LEU A 29 10.05 -6.73 13.64
CA LEU A 29 10.62 -5.44 14.03
C LEU A 29 9.60 -4.69 14.87
N SER A 30 10.00 -4.27 16.06
CA SER A 30 9.21 -3.35 16.88
C SER A 30 10.06 -2.15 17.24
N VAL A 31 9.57 -0.96 16.95
CA VAL A 31 10.20 0.32 17.29
C VAL A 31 9.13 1.17 17.95
N SER A 32 9.37 1.59 19.19
CA SER A 32 8.46 2.48 19.91
C SER A 32 9.21 3.69 20.44
N ASN A 33 8.59 4.86 20.32
CA ASN A 33 8.96 6.07 21.00
C ASN A 33 7.69 6.85 21.42
N ASN A 34 7.90 8.00 22.06
CA ASN A 34 6.84 8.84 22.62
C ASN A 34 5.83 9.35 21.57
N GLU A 35 6.21 9.35 20.29
CA GLU A 35 5.43 9.89 19.17
C GLU A 35 4.85 8.81 18.26
N THR A 36 5.45 7.61 18.21
CA THR A 36 5.08 6.55 17.26
C THR A 36 5.51 5.17 17.74
N GLU A 37 4.59 4.22 17.64
CA GLU A 37 4.82 2.78 17.77
C GLU A 37 4.71 2.14 16.38
N ILE A 38 5.75 1.41 15.96
CA ILE A 38 5.80 0.68 14.69
C ILE A 38 6.04 -0.79 15.00
N ASN A 39 5.17 -1.66 14.52
CA ASN A 39 5.32 -3.11 14.62
C ASN A 39 5.25 -3.72 13.22
N VAL A 40 6.23 -4.54 12.87
CA VAL A 40 6.28 -5.29 11.63
C VAL A 40 6.40 -6.76 11.98
N SER A 41 5.48 -7.55 11.47
CA SER A 41 5.52 -9.01 11.61
C SER A 41 5.55 -9.68 10.25
N PHE A 42 6.15 -10.86 10.23
CA PHE A 42 6.34 -11.64 9.01
C PHE A 42 5.89 -13.09 9.21
N PRO A 43 5.47 -13.78 8.13
CA PRO A 43 5.07 -15.18 8.22
C PRO A 43 6.27 -16.09 8.58
N GLU A 44 6.00 -17.13 9.37
CA GLU A 44 7.01 -18.11 9.84
C GLU A 44 7.61 -18.95 8.71
N SER A 45 6.84 -19.24 7.65
CA SER A 45 7.30 -20.04 6.52
C SER A 45 8.14 -19.18 5.57
N GLY A 46 9.46 -19.32 5.72
CA GLY A 46 10.47 -18.62 4.95
C GLY A 46 10.54 -19.05 3.49
N ASN A 47 10.16 -18.15 2.60
CA ASN A 47 10.73 -17.92 1.27
C ASN A 47 10.55 -16.42 0.95
N SER A 48 11.49 -15.82 0.22
CA SER A 48 11.33 -14.45 -0.30
C SER A 48 10.28 -14.44 -1.41
N SER A 49 9.00 -14.38 -1.03
CA SER A 49 7.89 -14.18 -1.96
C SER A 49 7.72 -12.69 -2.26
N TRP A 50 7.45 -12.35 -3.51
CA TRP A 50 7.05 -11.01 -3.92
C TRP A 50 5.74 -10.56 -3.23
N CYS A 51 4.89 -11.54 -2.86
CA CYS A 51 3.68 -11.35 -2.07
C CYS A 51 3.78 -12.16 -0.76
N PRO A 52 4.34 -11.59 0.32
CA PRO A 52 4.54 -12.30 1.58
C PRO A 52 3.26 -12.28 2.43
N VAL A 53 2.30 -13.12 2.06
CA VAL A 53 1.00 -13.28 2.73
C VAL A 53 1.18 -13.54 4.23
N GLY A 54 0.39 -12.86 5.06
CA GLY A 54 0.47 -12.90 6.51
C GLY A 54 1.42 -11.88 7.12
N SER A 55 2.20 -11.14 6.30
CA SER A 55 2.99 -10.01 6.81
C SER A 55 2.06 -8.88 7.27
N GLN A 56 2.40 -8.26 8.40
CA GLN A 56 1.63 -7.15 8.96
C GLN A 56 2.54 -5.98 9.28
N LEU A 57 2.01 -4.78 9.09
CA LEU A 57 2.60 -3.52 9.55
C LEU A 57 1.54 -2.81 10.38
N GLN A 58 1.90 -2.38 11.58
CA GLN A 58 1.08 -1.49 12.39
C GLN A 58 1.90 -0.25 12.71
N VAL A 59 1.29 0.92 12.54
CA VAL A 59 1.80 2.21 12.99
C VAL A 59 0.75 2.83 13.89
N LYS A 60 1.13 3.18 15.11
CA LYS A 60 0.24 3.79 16.09
C LYS A 60 0.84 5.10 16.60
N ASP A 61 0.02 6.13 16.67
CA ASP A 61 0.32 7.38 17.36
C ASP A 61 -0.18 7.26 18.81
N PRO A 62 0.72 7.15 19.81
CA PRO A 62 0.32 6.97 21.20
C PRO A 62 -0.42 8.19 21.78
N THR A 63 -0.23 9.37 21.20
CA THR A 63 -0.86 10.62 21.67
C THR A 63 -2.31 10.72 21.19
N THR A 64 -2.56 10.36 19.93
CA THR A 64 -3.91 10.49 19.35
C THR A 64 -4.70 9.18 19.33
N GLY A 65 -4.05 8.04 19.61
CA GLY A 65 -4.64 6.72 19.47
C GLY A 65 -4.92 6.31 18.02
N LYS A 66 -4.44 7.09 17.04
CA LYS A 66 -4.60 6.76 15.62
C LYS A 66 -3.72 5.58 15.24
N ILE A 67 -4.31 4.62 14.55
CA ILE A 67 -3.66 3.40 14.09
C ILE A 67 -3.74 3.36 12.55
N LEU A 68 -2.69 2.86 11.93
CA LEU A 68 -2.64 2.38 10.56
C LEU A 68 -2.17 0.92 10.62
N SER A 69 -3.04 -0.01 10.23
CA SER A 69 -2.72 -1.44 10.13
C SER A 69 -2.75 -1.84 8.67
N LEU A 70 -1.71 -2.52 8.20
CA LEU A 70 -1.62 -3.13 6.89
C LEU A 70 -1.41 -4.62 7.08
N THR A 71 -2.16 -5.45 6.37
CA THR A 71 -2.01 -6.91 6.35
C THR A 71 -2.00 -7.39 4.91
N ILE A 72 -0.98 -8.13 4.52
CA ILE A 72 -0.92 -8.76 3.20
C ILE A 72 -1.79 -10.03 3.23
N THR A 73 -2.89 -10.02 2.50
CA THR A 73 -3.95 -11.04 2.61
C THR A 73 -3.87 -12.14 1.56
N GLY A 74 -3.16 -11.93 0.45
CA GLY A 74 -3.14 -12.89 -0.65
C GLY A 74 -2.77 -12.27 -1.98
N THR A 75 -3.07 -12.99 -3.05
CA THR A 75 -3.05 -12.47 -4.41
C THR A 75 -4.46 -12.40 -4.97
N GLU A 76 -4.68 -11.50 -5.92
CA GLU A 76 -5.96 -11.34 -6.63
C GLU A 76 -5.69 -11.12 -8.12
N LYS A 77 -6.55 -11.66 -8.97
CA LYS A 77 -6.50 -11.39 -10.41
C LYS A 77 -7.16 -10.05 -10.69
N PHE A 78 -6.46 -9.18 -11.40
CA PHE A 78 -7.02 -7.96 -11.95
C PHE A 78 -6.66 -7.93 -13.43
N GLU A 79 -7.69 -7.95 -14.28
CA GLU A 79 -7.53 -8.23 -15.71
C GLU A 79 -6.71 -9.50 -15.95
N ASN A 80 -5.65 -9.43 -16.75
CA ASN A 80 -4.75 -10.54 -17.05
C ASN A 80 -3.50 -10.59 -16.13
N LYS A 81 -3.48 -9.80 -15.05
CA LYS A 81 -2.35 -9.72 -14.11
C LYS A 81 -2.73 -10.30 -12.75
N THR A 82 -1.75 -10.92 -12.09
CA THR A 82 -1.87 -11.32 -10.68
C THR A 82 -1.25 -10.22 -9.83
N LEU A 83 -2.03 -9.66 -8.90
CA LEU A 83 -1.58 -8.62 -7.98
C LEU A 83 -1.49 -9.18 -6.56
N CYS A 84 -0.52 -8.71 -5.77
CA CYS A 84 -0.48 -8.94 -4.34
C CYS A 84 -1.47 -7.98 -3.69
N LYS A 85 -2.23 -8.46 -2.72
CA LYS A 85 -3.30 -7.72 -2.06
C LYS A 85 -2.96 -7.50 -0.60
N ALA A 86 -3.12 -6.27 -0.15
CA ALA A 86 -3.11 -5.90 1.24
C ALA A 86 -4.44 -5.23 1.63
N CYS A 87 -4.91 -5.57 2.82
CA CYS A 87 -5.94 -4.81 3.52
C CYS A 87 -5.25 -3.75 4.37
N VAL A 88 -5.72 -2.51 4.30
CA VAL A 88 -5.24 -1.43 5.14
C VAL A 88 -6.41 -0.82 5.90
N GLU A 89 -6.25 -0.68 7.20
CA GLU A 89 -7.22 -0.09 8.11
C GLU A 89 -6.57 1.10 8.80
N THR A 90 -7.28 2.22 8.87
CA THR A 90 -6.80 3.40 9.59
C THR A 90 -7.90 4.11 10.35
N GLY A 91 -7.57 4.72 11.47
CA GLY A 91 -8.51 5.47 12.28
C GLY A 91 -8.16 5.34 13.75
N THR A 92 -9.16 5.50 14.61
CA THR A 92 -9.04 5.21 16.04
C THR A 92 -9.79 3.91 16.33
N GLU A 93 -9.50 3.29 17.47
CA GLU A 93 -10.25 2.12 17.93
C GLU A 93 -11.77 2.41 17.91
N GLY A 94 -12.54 1.50 17.31
CA GLY A 94 -13.99 1.66 17.10
C GLY A 94 -14.43 2.59 15.96
N ASN A 95 -13.52 3.32 15.30
CA ASN A 95 -13.84 4.19 14.15
C ASN A 95 -12.74 4.10 13.09
N THR A 96 -12.71 2.98 12.38
CA THR A 96 -11.72 2.69 11.34
C THR A 96 -12.32 2.85 9.94
N SER A 97 -11.48 3.24 9.00
CA SER A 97 -11.73 3.20 7.56
C SER A 97 -10.88 2.09 6.96
N ARG A 98 -11.47 1.32 6.05
CA ARG A 98 -10.80 0.22 5.35
C ARG A 98 -10.57 0.56 3.88
N PHE A 99 -9.41 0.16 3.39
CA PHE A 99 -9.06 0.22 1.98
C PHE A 99 -8.27 -1.02 1.59
N GLU A 100 -8.35 -1.37 0.30
CA GLU A 100 -7.58 -2.42 -0.32
C GLU A 100 -6.51 -1.79 -1.20
N TYR A 101 -5.30 -2.31 -1.09
CA TYR A 101 -4.17 -1.93 -1.94
C TYR A 101 -3.63 -3.17 -2.62
N MET A 102 -3.54 -3.12 -3.95
CA MET A 102 -3.02 -4.20 -4.76
C MET A 102 -1.89 -3.72 -5.66
N TRP A 103 -0.86 -4.53 -5.86
CA TRP A 103 0.28 -4.20 -6.71
C TRP A 103 0.80 -5.43 -7.47
N SER A 104 1.29 -5.23 -8.69
CA SER A 104 1.96 -6.29 -9.46
C SER A 104 3.40 -6.50 -9.02
N GLU A 105 3.98 -7.64 -9.35
CA GLU A 105 5.39 -7.95 -9.08
C GLU A 105 6.36 -6.95 -9.75
N ASP A 106 6.06 -6.55 -10.99
CA ASP A 106 6.81 -5.53 -11.74
C ASP A 106 6.52 -4.09 -11.30
N LYS A 107 5.55 -3.89 -10.39
CA LYS A 107 5.08 -2.59 -9.86
C LYS A 107 4.48 -1.65 -10.91
N ASN A 108 4.23 -2.11 -12.13
CA ASN A 108 3.61 -1.31 -13.20
C ASN A 108 2.09 -1.23 -13.06
N THR A 109 1.49 -2.07 -12.22
CA THR A 109 0.06 -2.06 -11.95
C THR A 109 -0.19 -1.90 -10.46
N THR A 110 -0.99 -0.88 -10.11
CA THR A 110 -1.45 -0.68 -8.74
C THR A 110 -2.94 -0.38 -8.73
N VAL A 111 -3.65 -0.91 -7.74
CA VAL A 111 -5.08 -0.65 -7.54
C VAL A 111 -5.28 -0.28 -6.08
N TRP A 112 -5.91 0.85 -5.83
CA TRP A 112 -6.29 1.29 -4.50
C TRP A 112 -7.80 1.49 -4.44
N THR A 113 -8.47 0.77 -3.54
CA THR A 113 -9.92 0.85 -3.38
C THR A 113 -10.26 1.26 -1.96
N LYS A 114 -10.98 2.38 -1.80
CA LYS A 114 -11.58 2.79 -0.53
C LYS A 114 -13.04 2.43 -0.51
N TYR A 115 -13.49 1.88 0.61
CA TYR A 115 -14.89 1.55 0.84
C TYR A 115 -15.55 2.58 1.75
N ASN A 116 -16.85 2.77 1.58
CA ASN A 116 -17.67 3.49 2.53
C ASN A 116 -18.07 2.55 3.70
N LYS A 117 -18.87 3.06 4.64
CA LYS A 117 -19.30 2.29 5.84
C LYS A 117 -20.17 1.08 5.50
N ASP A 118 -20.84 1.09 4.36
CA ASP A 118 -21.72 0.01 3.89
C ASP A 118 -20.95 -1.06 3.11
N GLY A 119 -19.62 -0.90 2.95
CA GLY A 119 -18.79 -1.80 2.15
C GLY A 119 -18.85 -1.56 0.64
N ASN A 120 -19.52 -0.49 0.20
CA ASN A 120 -19.53 -0.09 -1.21
C ASN A 120 -18.27 0.71 -1.56
N ILE A 121 -17.86 0.66 -2.83
CA ILE A 121 -16.72 1.47 -3.30
C ILE A 121 -17.08 2.95 -3.15
N SER A 122 -16.24 3.69 -2.40
CA SER A 122 -16.29 5.14 -2.35
C SER A 122 -15.44 5.76 -3.44
N VAL A 123 -14.26 5.19 -3.69
CA VAL A 123 -13.36 5.57 -4.76
C VAL A 123 -12.40 4.42 -5.05
N ARG A 124 -12.07 4.24 -6.32
CA ARG A 124 -11.04 3.32 -6.77
C ARG A 124 -10.07 4.06 -7.68
N PHE A 125 -8.78 3.93 -7.40
CA PHE A 125 -7.68 4.40 -8.23
C PHE A 125 -6.98 3.19 -8.86
N ILE A 126 -6.75 3.23 -10.16
CA ILE A 126 -6.03 2.20 -10.91
C ILE A 126 -4.90 2.91 -11.67
N ASP A 127 -3.67 2.47 -11.47
CA ASP A 127 -2.55 2.76 -12.37
C ASP A 127 -2.24 1.47 -13.12
N LEU A 128 -2.46 1.45 -14.43
CA LEU A 128 -2.18 0.33 -15.30
C LEU A 128 -1.18 0.79 -16.35
N ASP A 129 0.09 0.42 -16.16
CA ASP A 129 1.19 0.71 -17.07
C ASP A 129 1.27 2.22 -17.41
N GLY A 130 1.07 3.07 -16.39
CA GLY A 130 1.13 4.53 -16.50
C GLY A 130 -0.22 5.20 -16.82
N LYS A 131 -1.20 4.45 -17.36
CA LYS A 131 -2.59 4.93 -17.53
C LYS A 131 -3.29 4.93 -16.18
N LYS A 132 -3.75 6.09 -15.74
CA LYS A 132 -4.42 6.29 -14.45
C LYS A 132 -5.91 6.44 -14.65
N THR A 133 -6.69 5.71 -13.86
CA THR A 133 -8.15 5.73 -13.86
C THR A 133 -8.64 5.95 -12.43
N ILE A 134 -9.49 6.94 -12.24
CA ILE A 134 -10.23 7.17 -10.99
C ILE A 134 -11.68 6.81 -11.23
N ILE A 135 -12.25 5.98 -10.38
CA ILE A 135 -13.66 5.59 -10.38
C ILE A 135 -14.27 6.07 -9.08
N ASP A 136 -15.32 6.89 -9.14
CA ASP A 136 -16.04 7.32 -7.92
C ASP A 136 -17.10 6.30 -7.48
N GLY A 137 -17.75 6.55 -6.34
CA GLY A 137 -18.79 5.65 -5.81
C GLY A 137 -20.07 5.56 -6.65
N ALA A 138 -20.24 6.43 -7.66
CA ALA A 138 -21.32 6.34 -8.64
C ALA A 138 -20.88 5.58 -9.91
N GLY A 139 -19.62 5.13 -9.99
CA GLY A 139 -19.06 4.44 -11.15
C GLY A 139 -18.57 5.38 -12.25
N ARG A 140 -18.54 6.70 -12.02
CA ARG A 140 -18.03 7.66 -13.01
C ARG A 140 -16.52 7.58 -13.06
N THR A 141 -15.97 7.64 -14.27
CA THR A 141 -14.53 7.49 -14.51
C THR A 141 -13.87 8.81 -14.91
N LEU A 142 -12.66 9.02 -14.42
CA LEU A 142 -11.72 10.04 -14.88
C LEU A 142 -10.42 9.35 -15.26
N GLU A 143 -9.99 9.49 -16.52
CA GLU A 143 -8.78 8.87 -17.04
C GLU A 143 -7.73 9.93 -17.39
N PHE A 144 -6.47 9.65 -17.10
CA PHE A 144 -5.33 10.49 -17.46
C PHE A 144 -4.03 9.68 -17.48
N GLY A 145 -3.00 10.19 -18.16
CA GLY A 145 -1.77 9.43 -18.40
C GLY A 145 -1.80 8.70 -19.74
N ASN A 146 -0.62 8.21 -20.15
CA ASN A 146 -0.31 7.89 -21.55
C ASN A 146 -0.52 9.09 -22.50
N SER A 147 0.27 10.15 -22.29
CA SER A 147 0.66 10.99 -23.42
C SER A 147 1.57 10.14 -24.29
N GLY A 148 1.06 9.56 -25.37
CA GLY A 148 1.93 9.14 -26.46
C GLY A 148 2.87 10.30 -26.80
N GLU A 149 4.13 9.97 -27.11
CA GLU A 149 5.12 10.90 -27.63
C GLU A 149 4.45 11.92 -28.57
N VAL A 150 4.38 13.18 -28.16
CA VAL A 150 4.29 14.25 -29.14
C VAL A 150 5.68 14.27 -29.79
N SER A 151 5.84 13.47 -30.84
CA SER A 151 6.91 13.62 -31.80
C SER A 151 6.77 15.01 -32.42
N SER A 152 7.41 16.00 -31.79
CA SER A 152 7.76 17.23 -32.46
C SER A 152 9.04 16.94 -33.25
N ASN A 153 8.90 16.37 -34.45
CA ASN A 153 9.94 16.51 -35.46
C ASN A 153 10.01 17.99 -35.81
N PRO A 154 11.13 18.71 -35.55
CA PRO A 154 11.34 19.99 -36.16
C PRO A 154 11.66 19.75 -37.64
N VAL A 155 10.90 20.42 -38.51
CA VAL A 155 11.23 20.62 -39.93
C VAL A 155 12.45 21.53 -40.02
#